data_AF-A0A924MY28-F1
#
_entry.id   AF-A0A924MY28-F1
#
_cell.length_a   1.000
_cell.length_b   1.000
_cell.length_c   1.000
_cell.angle_alpha   90.00
_cell.angle_beta   90.00
_cell.angle_gamma   90.00
#
_symmetry.space_group_name_H-M   'P 1'
#
loop_
_entity.id
_entity.type
_entity.pdbx_description
1 polymer ?
#
loop_
_entity_poly.entity_id
_entity_poly.type
_entity_poly.pdbx_seq_one_letter_code
_entity_poly.pdbx_strand_id
1 'polypeptide(L)'
;MTVTLEKTQTTSMVDVLEALSAEMSIAAVSCGHLDGALGQILEEVPMESRMKVMQELHMVDMLAQHITAITDFTAGLAQSMAATGAPDVHGSLSRITLGDVANRLRENLAKGQA
;
A
#
# COMPACT_ATOMS: atom_id res chain seq x y z
N MET A 1 -22.57 -2.83 43.26
CA MET A 1 -22.34 -2.05 42.03
C MET A 1 -20.90 -2.25 41.63
N THR A 2 -20.62 -3.30 40.86
CA THR A 2 -19.29 -3.59 40.33
C THR A 2 -19.03 -2.61 39.19
N VAL A 3 -18.05 -1.73 39.38
CA VAL A 3 -17.54 -0.86 38.33
C VAL A 3 -16.83 -1.77 37.33
N THR A 4 -17.48 -2.01 36.19
CA THR A 4 -16.81 -2.61 35.03
C THR A 4 -15.76 -1.59 34.58
N LEU A 5 -14.50 -1.86 34.89
CA LEU A 5 -13.38 -1.13 34.32
C LEU A 5 -13.43 -1.35 32.81
N GLU A 6 -13.98 -0.40 32.06
CA GLU A 6 -13.72 -0.32 30.63
C GLU A 6 -12.22 -0.13 30.46
N LYS A 7 -11.54 -1.24 30.15
CA LYS A 7 -10.14 -1.24 29.75
C LYS A 7 -10.07 -0.41 28.49
N THR A 8 -9.64 0.85 28.59
CA THR A 8 -9.31 1.65 27.42
C THR A 8 -8.22 0.88 26.66
N GLN A 9 -8.63 0.22 25.58
CA GLN A 9 -7.74 -0.60 24.76
C GLN A 9 -6.87 0.39 23.98
N THR A 10 -5.67 0.67 24.48
CA THR A 10 -4.67 1.45 23.74
C THR A 10 -4.20 0.60 22.58
N THR A 11 -4.73 0.87 21.38
CA THR A 11 -4.25 0.30 20.12
C THR A 11 -2.78 0.66 19.94
N SER A 12 -1.92 -0.33 19.73
CA SER A 12 -0.50 -0.06 19.48
C SER A 12 -0.30 0.46 18.06
N MET A 13 0.80 1.17 17.81
CA MET A 13 1.15 1.58 16.45
C MET A 13 1.36 0.37 15.52
N VAL A 14 1.80 -0.77 16.07
CA VAL A 14 1.92 -2.03 15.32
C VAL A 14 0.55 -2.48 14.82
N ASP A 15 -0.47 -2.50 15.70
CA ASP A 15 -1.83 -2.87 15.32
C ASP A 15 -2.40 -1.93 14.23
N VAL A 16 -2.09 -0.63 14.31
CA VAL A 16 -2.49 0.35 13.29
C VAL A 16 -1.82 0.07 11.95
N LEU A 17 -0.52 -0.20 11.94
CA LEU A 17 0.24 -0.50 10.73
C LEU A 17 -0.21 -1.82 10.10
N GLU A 18 -0.49 -2.84 10.90
CA GLU A 18 -1.03 -4.12 10.42
C GLU A 18 -2.42 -3.95 9.81
N ALA A 19 -3.31 -3.22 10.48
CA ALA A 19 -4.65 -2.93 9.95
C ALA A 19 -4.58 -2.14 8.63
N LEU A 20 -3.71 -1.12 8.56
CA LEU A 20 -3.51 -0.34 7.34
C LEU A 20 -2.95 -1.21 6.20
N SER A 21 -1.95 -2.05 6.49
CA SER A 21 -1.38 -2.99 5.54
C SER A 21 -2.43 -3.97 5.01
N ALA A 22 -3.34 -4.46 5.85
CA ALA A 22 -4.42 -5.34 5.44
C ALA A 22 -5.40 -4.64 4.49
N GLU A 23 -5.81 -3.41 4.80
CA GLU A 23 -6.71 -2.63 3.95
C GLU A 23 -6.08 -2.31 2.59
N MET A 24 -4.79 -1.96 2.57
CA MET A 24 -4.06 -1.73 1.32
C MET A 24 -3.93 -3.01 0.49
N SER A 25 -3.74 -4.17 1.12
CA SER A 25 -3.76 -5.45 0.40
C SER A 25 -5.11 -5.70 -0.28
N ILE A 26 -6.23 -5.33 0.33
CA ILE A 26 -7.58 -5.43 -0.28
C ILE A 26 -7.68 -4.49 -1.49
N ALA A 27 -7.17 -3.26 -1.37
CA ALA A 27 -7.15 -2.31 -2.47
C ALA A 27 -6.29 -2.79 -3.66
N ALA A 28 -5.15 -3.44 -3.40
CA ALA A 28 -4.31 -4.03 -4.45
C ALA A 28 -5.04 -5.15 -5.21
N VAL A 29 -5.76 -6.03 -4.50
CA VAL A 29 -6.59 -7.07 -5.13
C VAL A 29 -7.68 -6.46 -6.01
N SER A 30 -8.31 -5.38 -5.53
CA SER A 30 -9.34 -4.66 -6.30
C SER A 30 -8.77 -4.02 -7.58
N CYS A 31 -7.53 -3.53 -7.55
CA CYS A 31 -6.84 -3.05 -8.75
C CYS A 31 -6.57 -4.20 -9.74
N GLY A 32 -6.18 -5.39 -9.26
CA GLY A 32 -6.04 -6.57 -10.12
C GLY A 32 -7.35 -6.98 -10.80
N HIS A 33 -8.49 -6.85 -10.11
CA HIS A 33 -9.80 -7.07 -10.72
C HIS A 33 -10.14 -6.01 -11.78
N LEU A 34 -9.80 -4.73 -11.53
CA LEU A 34 -9.99 -3.65 -12.49
C LEU A 34 -9.13 -3.85 -13.75
N ASP A 35 -7.88 -4.25 -13.58
CA ASP A 35 -6.98 -4.58 -14.70
C ASP A 35 -7.56 -5.70 -15.57
N GLY A 36 -8.04 -6.79 -14.95
CA GLY A 36 -8.72 -7.87 -15.66
C GLY A 36 -9.99 -7.43 -16.41
N ALA A 37 -10.82 -6.59 -15.78
CA ALA A 37 -12.03 -6.06 -16.42
C ALA A 37 -11.71 -5.14 -17.60
N LEU A 38 -10.71 -4.27 -17.47
CA LEU A 38 -10.24 -3.41 -18.57
C LEU A 38 -9.61 -4.23 -19.70
N GLY A 39 -8.94 -5.34 -19.38
CA GLY A 39 -8.42 -6.29 -20.37
C GLY A 39 -9.54 -6.89 -21.22
N GLN A 40 -10.63 -7.33 -20.58
CA GLN A 40 -11.82 -7.83 -21.29
C GLN A 40 -12.47 -6.74 -22.15
N ILE A 41 -12.54 -5.50 -21.66
CA ILE A 41 -13.05 -4.36 -22.46
C ILE A 41 -12.17 -4.09 -23.68
N LEU A 42 -10.84 -4.20 -23.54
CA LEU A 42 -9.90 -3.97 -24.64
C LEU A 42 -10.13 -4.92 -25.82
N GLU A 43 -10.54 -6.17 -25.55
CA GLU A 43 -10.83 -7.18 -26.58
C GLU A 43 -12.01 -6.74 -27.48
N GLU A 44 -13.03 -6.13 -26.88
CA GLU A 44 -14.28 -5.71 -27.54
C GLU A 44 -14.23 -4.29 -28.12
N VAL A 45 -13.24 -3.48 -27.74
CA VAL A 45 -13.15 -2.08 -28.15
C VAL A 45 -12.62 -1.93 -29.60
N PRO A 46 -13.23 -1.04 -30.41
CA PRO A 46 -12.74 -0.72 -31.75
C PRO A 46 -11.27 -0.28 -31.76
N MET A 47 -10.51 -0.65 -32.80
CA MET A 47 -9.06 -0.38 -32.87
C MET A 47 -8.68 1.08 -32.63
N GLU A 48 -9.50 2.02 -33.10
CA GLU A 48 -9.30 3.47 -32.94
C GLU A 48 -9.29 3.92 -31.46
N SER A 49 -9.96 3.17 -30.58
CA SER A 49 -10.08 3.47 -29.15
C SER A 49 -9.21 2.59 -28.26
N ARG A 50 -8.61 1.51 -28.79
CA ARG A 50 -7.78 0.57 -28.02
C ARG A 50 -6.60 1.24 -27.31
N MET A 51 -5.97 2.22 -27.97
CA MET A 51 -4.85 2.95 -27.38
C MET A 51 -5.24 3.67 -26.08
N LYS A 52 -6.45 4.23 -26.00
CA LYS A 52 -6.94 4.88 -24.78
C LYS A 52 -7.14 3.86 -23.67
N VAL A 53 -7.73 2.71 -23.97
CA VAL A 53 -7.95 1.64 -22.98
C VAL A 53 -6.62 1.05 -22.51
N MET A 54 -5.61 0.91 -23.38
CA MET A 54 -4.25 0.50 -22.99
C MET A 54 -3.58 1.50 -22.04
N GLN A 55 -3.83 2.81 -22.21
CA GLN A 55 -3.33 3.82 -21.28
C GLN A 55 -3.98 3.69 -19.90
N GLU A 56 -5.30 3.48 -19.85
CA GLU A 56 -6.01 3.25 -18.59
C GLU A 56 -5.54 1.98 -17.88
N LEU A 57 -5.33 0.88 -18.63
CA LEU A 57 -4.74 -0.36 -18.10
C LEU A 57 -3.38 -0.11 -17.44
N HIS A 58 -2.50 0.61 -18.12
CA HIS A 58 -1.19 0.93 -17.58
C HIS A 58 -1.29 1.78 -16.30
N MET A 59 -2.25 2.72 -16.23
CA MET A 59 -2.47 3.50 -15.00
C MET A 59 -2.97 2.63 -13.85
N VAL A 60 -3.85 1.65 -14.11
CA VAL A 60 -4.34 0.72 -13.08
C VAL A 60 -3.23 -0.23 -12.59
N ASP A 61 -2.38 -0.74 -13.49
CA ASP A 61 -1.20 -1.52 -13.12
C ASP A 61 -0.24 -0.71 -12.24
N MET A 62 0.09 0.53 -12.64
CA MET A 62 0.92 1.41 -11.83
C MET A 62 0.31 1.71 -10.45
N LEU A 63 -1.02 1.85 -10.37
CA LEU A 63 -1.72 2.01 -9.09
C LEU A 63 -1.60 0.76 -8.23
N ALA A 64 -1.78 -0.44 -8.79
CA ALA A 64 -1.59 -1.70 -8.07
C ALA A 64 -0.17 -1.81 -7.51
N GLN A 65 0.85 -1.50 -8.32
CA GLN A 65 2.25 -1.50 -7.90
C GLN A 65 2.53 -0.49 -6.78
N HIS A 66 1.94 0.71 -6.85
CA HIS A 66 2.03 1.69 -5.76
C HIS A 66 1.45 1.14 -4.45
N ILE A 67 0.28 0.51 -4.50
CA ILE A 67 -0.37 -0.03 -3.30
C ILE A 67 0.44 -1.20 -2.72
N THR A 68 0.97 -2.10 -3.55
CA THR A 68 1.84 -3.19 -3.09
C THR A 68 3.09 -2.64 -2.41
N ALA A 69 3.75 -1.64 -3.01
CA ALA A 69 4.93 -1.01 -2.41
C ALA A 69 4.65 -0.40 -1.03
N ILE A 70 3.49 0.26 -0.85
CA ILE A 70 3.11 0.85 0.45
C ILE A 70 2.72 -0.25 1.45
N THR A 71 2.05 -1.31 0.99
CA THR A 71 1.73 -2.50 1.79
C THR A 71 3.00 -3.12 2.36
N ASP A 72 3.99 -3.40 1.51
CA ASP A 72 5.27 -4.01 1.91
C ASP A 72 6.06 -3.12 2.89
N PHE A 73 6.06 -1.81 2.63
CA PHE A 73 6.68 -0.84 3.53
C PHE A 73 6.02 -0.85 4.91
N THR A 74 4.69 -0.81 4.96
CA THR A 74 3.92 -0.75 6.20
C THR A 74 4.06 -2.05 7.00
N ALA A 75 4.01 -3.20 6.33
CA ALA A 75 4.28 -4.50 6.94
C ALA A 75 5.72 -4.61 7.48
N GLY A 76 6.71 -4.08 6.74
CA GLY A 76 8.10 -4.01 7.19
C GLY A 76 8.27 -3.18 8.48
N LEU A 77 7.60 -2.02 8.55
CA LEU A 77 7.61 -1.19 9.75
C LEU A 77 6.99 -1.92 10.94
N ALA A 78 5.80 -2.50 10.76
CA ALA A 78 5.13 -3.27 11.82
C ALA A 78 6.02 -4.39 12.36
N GLN A 79 6.63 -5.18 11.47
CA GLN A 79 7.56 -6.25 11.84
C GLN A 79 8.77 -5.72 12.62
N SER A 80 9.40 -4.64 12.16
CA SER A 80 10.58 -4.07 12.84
C SER A 80 10.24 -3.53 14.23
N MET A 81 9.08 -2.87 14.37
CA MET A 81 8.59 -2.33 15.63
C MET A 81 8.23 -3.45 16.62
N ALA A 82 7.58 -4.52 16.15
CA ALA A 82 7.28 -5.69 16.96
C ALA A 82 8.56 -6.40 17.44
N ALA A 83 9.59 -6.48 16.59
CA ALA A 83 10.83 -7.18 16.90
C ALA A 83 11.80 -6.39 17.80
N THR A 84 11.91 -5.08 17.57
CA THR A 84 12.97 -4.25 18.18
C THR A 84 12.46 -3.09 19.03
N GLY A 85 11.14 -2.85 19.04
CA GLY A 85 10.53 -1.70 19.70
C GLY A 85 10.71 -0.37 18.95
N ALA A 86 11.38 -0.37 17.79
CA ALA A 86 11.62 0.83 16.98
C ALA A 86 11.37 0.56 15.48
N PRO A 87 10.92 1.56 14.71
CA PRO A 87 10.71 1.41 13.27
C PRO A 87 12.05 1.41 12.51
N ASP A 88 12.32 0.35 11.75
CA ASP A 88 13.41 0.31 10.75
C ASP A 88 12.92 0.84 9.41
N VAL A 89 12.93 2.16 9.28
CA VAL A 89 12.51 2.88 8.07
C VAL A 89 13.41 2.53 6.88
N HIS A 90 14.73 2.42 7.08
CA HIS A 90 15.67 2.18 5.99
C HIS A 90 15.51 0.76 5.43
N GLY A 91 15.47 -0.24 6.30
CA GLY A 91 15.23 -1.63 5.91
C GLY A 91 13.88 -1.80 5.24
N SER A 92 12.83 -1.16 5.75
CA SER A 92 11.49 -1.23 5.14
C SER A 92 11.44 -0.58 3.74
N LEU A 93 12.09 0.56 3.54
CA LEU A 93 12.18 1.20 2.21
C LEU A 93 13.00 0.39 1.20
N SER A 94 13.97 -0.40 1.66
CA SER A 94 14.78 -1.26 0.78
C SER A 94 14.00 -2.45 0.20
N ARG A 95 12.85 -2.79 0.80
CA ARG A 95 11.96 -3.86 0.31
C ARG A 95 11.06 -3.41 -0.85
N ILE A 96 10.90 -2.10 -1.04
CA ILE A 96 10.10 -1.56 -2.13
C ILE A 96 10.85 -1.76 -3.45
N THR A 97 10.23 -2.50 -4.37
CA THR A 97 10.78 -2.77 -5.71
C THR A 97 10.64 -1.57 -6.65
N LEU A 98 9.58 -0.79 -6.50
CA LEU A 98 9.33 0.39 -7.33
C LEU A 98 10.12 1.60 -6.81
N GLY A 99 11.31 1.81 -7.38
CA GLY A 99 12.29 2.80 -6.92
C GLY A 99 11.74 4.23 -6.77
N ASP A 100 10.86 4.66 -7.67
CA ASP A 100 10.25 5.99 -7.60
C ASP A 100 9.34 6.15 -6.38
N VAL A 101 8.59 5.10 -6.00
CA VAL A 101 7.79 5.12 -4.77
C VAL A 101 8.70 5.20 -3.55
N ALA A 102 9.76 4.39 -3.51
CA ALA A 102 10.72 4.41 -2.42
C ALA A 102 11.39 5.78 -2.26
N ASN A 103 11.75 6.43 -3.37
CA ASN A 103 12.36 7.76 -3.37
C ASN A 103 11.38 8.84 -2.87
N ARG A 104 10.13 8.85 -3.37
CA ARG A 104 9.11 9.79 -2.88
C ARG A 104 8.84 9.62 -1.38
N LEU A 105 8.80 8.38 -0.89
CA LEU A 105 8.66 8.12 0.55
C LEU A 105 9.84 8.66 1.35
N ARG A 106 11.08 8.42 0.89
CA ARG A 106 12.30 8.99 1.52
C ARG A 106 12.24 10.51 1.62
N GLU A 107 11.91 11.17 0.52
CA GLU A 107 11.84 12.63 0.46
C GLU A 107 10.78 13.20 1.41
N ASN A 108 9.60 12.59 1.46
CA ASN A 108 8.52 13.04 2.34
C ASN A 108 8.84 12.80 3.82
N LEU A 109 9.50 11.68 4.14
CA LEU A 109 9.97 11.41 5.50
C LEU A 109 11.05 12.41 5.94
N ALA A 110 11.98 12.77 5.04
CA ALA A 110 13.02 13.77 5.33
C ALA A 110 12.41 15.16 5.59
N LYS A 111 11.35 15.54 4.88
CA LYS A 111 10.63 16.80 5.12
C LYS A 111 9.93 16.85 6.48
N GLY A 112 9.45 15.71 6.98
CA GLY A 112 8.80 15.62 8.30
C GLY A 112 9.76 15.72 9.49
N GLN A 113 11.07 15.71 9.25
CA GLN A 113 12.13 15.80 10.26
C GLN A 113 12.79 17.19 10.34
N ALA A 114 12.39 18.13 9.48
CA ALA A 114 12.87 19.52 9.42
C ALA A 114 11.88 20.47 10.12
#